data_AF-A0A1Z4RY53-F1
#
_entry.id   AF-A0A1Z4RY53-F1
#
_cell.length_a   1.000
_cell.length_b   1.000
_cell.length_c   1.000
_cell.angle_alpha   90.00
_cell.angle_beta   90.00
_cell.angle_gamma   90.00
#
_symmetry.space_group_name_H-M   'P 1'
#
loop_
_entity.id
_entity.type
_entity.pdbx_description
1 polymer ?
#
loop_
_entity_poly.entity_id
_entity_poly.type
_entity_poly.pdbx_seq_one_letter_code
_entity_poly.pdbx_strand_id
1 'polypeptide(L)'
;MDKKSALSRKPKPKNQNVDAFIARGLSTGTEKKLTIDDDTEVSRVQLRLTKGKLKEIDEALSQRKVKVSRHVWLLEAIEEKLEKETL
;
A
#
# COMPACT_ATOMS: atom_id res chain seq x y z
N MET A 1 -3.46 -47.87 -39.04
CA MET A 1 -2.73 -46.74 -38.40
C MET A 1 -3.60 -45.52 -38.68
N ASP A 2 -4.50 -45.15 -37.79
CA ASP A 2 -5.52 -44.15 -38.13
C ASP A 2 -5.78 -43.22 -36.94
N LYS A 3 -4.92 -42.21 -36.82
CA LYS A 3 -5.08 -41.11 -35.85
C LYS A 3 -6.13 -40.14 -36.40
N LYS A 4 -7.38 -40.23 -35.93
CA LYS A 4 -8.38 -39.18 -36.18
C LYS A 4 -8.12 -38.00 -35.24
N SER A 5 -7.43 -36.97 -35.73
CA SER A 5 -7.25 -35.71 -35.03
C SER A 5 -8.56 -34.91 -35.02
N ALA A 6 -9.22 -34.80 -33.87
CA ALA A 6 -10.31 -33.85 -33.67
C ALA A 6 -9.72 -32.44 -33.50
N LEU A 7 -9.67 -31.67 -34.58
CA LEU A 7 -9.36 -30.24 -34.54
C LEU A 7 -10.57 -29.49 -33.98
N SER A 8 -10.59 -29.29 -32.67
CA SER A 8 -11.53 -28.40 -31.99
C SER A 8 -11.35 -26.97 -32.49
N ARG A 9 -12.38 -26.41 -33.15
CA ARG A 9 -12.37 -25.02 -33.61
C ARG A 9 -12.58 -24.09 -32.41
N LYS A 10 -11.65 -23.15 -32.18
CA LYS A 10 -11.84 -22.08 -31.19
C LYS A 10 -13.04 -21.20 -31.60
N PRO A 11 -14.02 -20.93 -30.71
CA PRO A 11 -15.15 -20.07 -31.04
C PRO A 11 -14.70 -18.60 -31.18
N LYS A 12 -15.20 -17.92 -32.22
CA LYS A 12 -15.01 -16.47 -32.40
C LYS A 12 -15.66 -15.70 -31.25
N PRO A 13 -15.00 -14.70 -30.65
CA PRO A 13 -15.63 -13.84 -29.66
C PRO A 13 -16.73 -13.02 -30.34
N LYS A 14 -17.98 -13.15 -29.86
CA LYS A 14 -19.06 -12.22 -30.18
C LYS A 14 -18.71 -10.88 -29.52
N ASN A 15 -18.86 -9.78 -30.26
CA ASN A 15 -18.65 -8.40 -29.83
C ASN A 15 -19.14 -8.21 -28.39
N GLN A 16 -18.19 -8.17 -27.46
CA GLN A 16 -18.46 -7.85 -26.07
C GLN A 16 -18.76 -6.36 -26.01
N ASN A 17 -19.88 -6.04 -25.36
CA ASN A 17 -20.47 -4.72 -25.28
C ASN A 17 -19.48 -3.75 -24.61
N VAL A 18 -18.75 -2.98 -25.42
CA VAL A 18 -17.63 -2.12 -24.99
C VAL A 18 -18.12 -1.08 -23.97
N ASP A 19 -19.36 -0.62 -24.12
CA ASP A 19 -20.00 0.35 -23.25
C ASP A 19 -20.18 -0.17 -21.82
N ALA A 20 -20.47 -1.47 -21.66
CA ALA A 20 -20.55 -2.10 -20.34
C ALA A 20 -19.17 -2.22 -19.67
N PHE A 21 -18.10 -2.33 -20.47
CA PHE A 21 -16.72 -2.36 -19.99
C PHE A 21 -16.24 -0.96 -19.58
N ILE A 22 -16.60 0.08 -20.35
CA ILE A 22 -16.30 1.48 -20.03
C ILE A 22 -17.05 1.91 -18.76
N ALA A 23 -18.34 1.58 -18.64
CA ALA A 23 -19.12 1.85 -17.42
C ALA A 23 -18.51 1.19 -16.17
N ARG A 24 -17.95 -0.02 -16.31
CA ARG A 24 -17.25 -0.71 -15.22
C ARG A 24 -15.89 -0.08 -14.88
N GLY A 25 -15.17 0.43 -15.89
CA GLY A 25 -13.89 1.11 -15.70
C GLY A 25 -13.98 2.47 -15.03
N LEU A 26 -15.13 3.16 -15.16
CA LEU A 26 -15.37 4.47 -14.54
C LEU A 26 -15.99 4.37 -13.13
N SER A 27 -16.58 3.22 -12.78
CA SER A 27 -17.31 3.03 -11.51
C SER A 27 -16.45 2.53 -10.34
N THR A 28 -15.13 2.39 -10.51
CA THR A 28 -14.21 2.09 -9.38
C THR A 28 -13.83 3.31 -8.55
N GLY A 29 -14.36 4.50 -8.88
CA GLY A 29 -14.35 5.66 -7.99
C GLY A 29 -15.52 5.59 -7.02
N THR A 30 -15.49 4.65 -6.07
CA THR A 30 -16.41 4.73 -4.93
C THR A 30 -15.88 5.82 -3.99
N GLU A 31 -16.34 7.06 -4.18
CA GLU A 31 -16.33 8.05 -3.11
C GLU A 31 -17.29 7.58 -2.00
N LYS A 32 -16.82 6.62 -1.21
CA LYS A 32 -17.38 6.40 0.11
C LYS A 32 -16.75 7.46 1.01
N LYS A 33 -17.41 8.60 1.11
CA LYS A 33 -17.22 9.54 2.22
C LYS A 33 -17.78 8.88 3.48
N LEU A 34 -17.07 7.86 3.96
CA LEU A 34 -17.20 7.40 5.33
C LEU A 34 -16.70 8.57 6.18
N THR A 35 -17.43 8.91 7.23
CA THR A 35 -16.90 9.73 8.33
C THR A 35 -15.78 8.90 8.96
N ILE A 36 -14.59 9.04 8.38
CA ILE A 36 -13.38 8.42 8.86
C ILE A 36 -13.04 9.12 10.16
N ASP A 37 -12.97 8.33 11.22
CA ASP A 37 -12.40 8.75 12.48
C ASP A 37 -10.88 8.82 12.26
N ASP A 38 -10.34 10.04 12.10
CA ASP A 38 -8.91 10.28 11.84
C ASP A 38 -8.03 9.65 12.94
N ASP A 39 -8.56 9.47 14.16
CA ASP A 39 -7.84 8.90 15.30
C ASP A 39 -7.63 7.38 15.23
N THR A 40 -8.38 6.66 14.38
CA THR A 40 -8.26 5.19 14.28
C THR A 40 -7.78 4.70 12.92
N GLU A 41 -7.68 5.55 11.90
CA GLU A 41 -7.17 5.16 10.59
C GLU A 41 -5.64 5.21 10.49
N VAL A 42 -5.03 4.09 10.07
CA VAL A 42 -3.58 4.02 9.83
C VAL A 42 -3.24 4.59 8.46
N SER A 43 -2.67 5.79 8.44
CA SER A 43 -2.09 6.37 7.22
C SER A 43 -0.64 5.91 6.98
N ARG A 44 -0.29 5.64 5.72
CA ARG A 44 1.07 5.24 5.32
C ARG A 44 1.80 6.42 4.70
N VAL A 45 3.01 6.68 5.19
CA VAL A 45 3.88 7.74 4.66
C VAL A 45 5.13 7.15 4.00
N GLN A 46 5.59 7.80 2.93
CA GLN A 46 6.86 7.46 2.28
C GLN A 46 7.95 8.42 2.74
N LEU A 47 8.95 7.91 3.46
CA LEU A 47 10.05 8.70 3.99
C LEU A 47 11.30 8.59 3.09
N ARG A 48 11.92 9.72 2.78
CA ARG A 48 13.21 9.77 2.07
C ARG A 48 14.30 10.17 3.05
N LEU A 49 15.19 9.23 3.37
CA LEU A 49 16.36 9.45 4.20
C LEU A 49 17.63 9.18 3.41
N THR A 50 18.70 9.90 3.74
CA THR A 50 20.04 9.52 3.26
C THR A 50 20.45 8.20 3.92
N LYS A 51 21.32 7.44 3.24
CA LYS A 51 21.86 6.19 3.79
C LYS A 51 22.58 6.41 5.12
N GLY A 52 23.28 7.53 5.25
CA GLY A 52 23.95 7.92 6.50
C GLY A 52 22.97 8.06 7.65
N LYS A 53 21.86 8.80 7.46
CA LYS A 53 20.85 8.96 8.51
C LYS A 53 20.13 7.67 8.87
N LEU A 54 19.86 6.81 7.88
CA LEU A 54 19.31 5.49 8.17
C LEU A 54 20.25 4.65 9.05
N LYS A 55 21.56 4.71 8.78
CA LYS A 55 22.57 4.00 9.59
C LYS A 55 22.64 4.52 11.03
N GLU A 56 22.59 5.84 11.22
CA GLU A 56 22.56 6.44 12.55
C GLU A 56 21.34 5.97 13.36
N ILE A 57 20.17 5.86 12.71
CA ILE A 57 18.95 5.32 13.35
C ILE A 57 19.15 3.86 13.76
N ASP A 58 19.69 3.03 12.86
CA ASP A 58 19.95 1.61 13.14
C ASP A 58 20.96 1.42 14.28
N GLU A 59 21.98 2.26 14.35
CA GLU A 59 22.96 2.28 15.45
C GLU A 59 22.30 2.68 16.77
N ALA A 60 21.49 3.74 16.80
CA ALA A 60 20.75 4.16 17.99
C ALA A 60 19.80 3.07 18.50
N LEU A 61 19.12 2.37 17.59
CA LEU A 61 18.28 1.22 17.91
C LEU A 61 19.07 0.06 18.52
N SER A 62 20.28 -0.20 18.04
CA SER A 62 21.13 -1.30 18.53
C SER A 62 21.56 -1.12 19.99
N GLN A 63 21.67 0.13 20.46
CA GLN A 63 22.10 0.46 21.82
C GLN A 63 20.95 0.44 22.84
N ARG A 64 19.69 0.34 22.40
CA ARG A 64 18.54 0.31 23.31
C ARG A 64 18.50 -0.99 24.11
N LYS A 65 18.15 -0.86 25.39
CA LYS A 65 17.91 -2.01 26.29
C LYS A 65 16.76 -2.90 25.81
N VAL A 66 15.72 -2.29 25.23
CA VAL A 66 14.58 -2.99 24.63
C VAL A 66 14.63 -2.79 23.13
N LYS A 67 14.64 -3.89 22.39
CA LYS A 67 14.60 -3.85 20.92
C LYS A 67 13.19 -3.47 20.47
N VAL A 68 13.10 -2.37 19.74
CA VAL A 68 11.88 -1.94 19.06
C VAL A 68 12.10 -1.94 17.55
N SER A 69 11.02 -2.02 16.77
CA SER A 69 11.13 -1.89 15.32
C SER A 69 11.47 -0.45 14.92
N ARG A 70 12.08 -0.27 13.75
CA ARG A 70 12.32 1.06 13.15
C ARG A 70 11.05 1.91 13.08
N HIS A 71 9.91 1.28 12.77
CA HIS A 71 8.62 1.95 12.70
C HIS A 71 8.22 2.55 14.05
N VAL A 72 8.24 1.73 15.10
CA VAL A 72 7.87 2.18 16.47
C VAL A 72 8.80 3.28 16.93
N TRP A 73 10.10 3.14 16.70
CA TRP A 73 11.08 4.16 17.06
C TRP A 73 10.84 5.50 16.34
N LEU A 74 10.46 5.47 15.06
CA LEU A 74 10.12 6.68 14.31
C LEU A 74 8.85 7.34 14.85
N LEU A 75 7.85 6.55 15.25
CA LEU A 75 6.63 7.10 15.87
C LEU A 75 6.93 7.77 17.21
N GLU A 76 7.67 7.10 18.10
CA GLU A 76 8.11 7.67 19.37
C GLU A 76 8.86 9.00 19.18
N ALA A 77 9.78 9.04 18.20
CA ALA A 77 10.55 10.26 17.91
C ALA A 77 9.68 11.40 17.36
N ILE A 78 8.63 11.09 16.59
CA ILE A 78 7.67 12.08 16.10
C ILE A 78 6.82 12.61 17.26
N GLU A 79 6.28 11.74 18.11
CA GLU A 79 5.50 12.14 19.29
C GLU A 79 6.32 13.02 20.24
N GLU A 80 7.55 12.62 20.58
CA GLU A 80 8.46 13.40 21.44
C GLU A 80 8.75 14.78 20.84
N LYS A 81 8.88 14.86 19.51
CA LYS A 81 9.14 16.12 18.82
C LYS A 81 7.91 17.03 18.82
N LEU A 82 6.73 16.47 18.58
CA LEU A 82 5.47 17.22 18.62
C LEU A 82 5.20 17.75 20.03
N GLU A 83 5.32 16.92 21.06
CA GLU A 83 5.13 17.31 22.46
C GLU A 83 6.01 18.52 22.84
N LYS A 84 7.29 18.50 22.43
CA LYS A 84 8.24 19.60 22.68
C LYS A 84 7.93 20.89 21.93
N GLU A 85 7.24 20.84 20.81
CA GLU A 85 6.91 22.03 20.01
C GLU A 85 5.52 22.60 20.32
N THR A 86 4.62 21.79 20.88
CA THR A 86 3.25 22.21 21.24
C THR A 86 3.10 22.67 22.70
N LEU A 87 4.10 22.41 23.55
CA LEU A 87 4.21 22.94 24.92
C LEU A 87 4.95 24.28 24.93
#